data_AF-A0A8X6GKK3-F1
#
_entry.id   AF-A0A8X6GKK3-F1
#
_cell.length_a   1.000
_cell.length_b   1.000
_cell.length_c   1.000
_cell.angle_alpha   90.00
_cell.angle_beta   90.00
_cell.angle_gamma   90.00
#
_symmetry.space_group_name_H-M   'P 1'
#
loop_
_entity.id
_entity.type
_entity.pdbx_description
1 polymer ?
#
loop_
_entity_poly.entity_id
_entity_poly.type
_entity_poly.pdbx_seq_one_letter_code
_entity_poly.pdbx_strand_id
1 'polypeptide(L)'
;MLVIIILSIVLAVSICIVCIFFATAKYRKMQRSRDVSNQPLNSPDEQLSRLRSGVAGGMVSENNPNYEFGGNTFSERDLKTIPRETITLLQ
;
A
#
# COMPACT_ATOMS: atom_id res chain seq x y z
N MET A 1 -9.39 28.81 -43.48
CA MET A 1 -8.01 28.59 -43.00
C MET A 1 -7.89 28.98 -41.52
N LEU A 2 -8.04 30.26 -41.17
CA LEU A 2 -7.87 30.75 -39.78
C LEU A 2 -8.82 30.09 -38.76
N VAL A 3 -10.11 29.96 -39.10
CA VAL A 3 -11.12 29.29 -38.24
C VAL A 3 -10.79 27.81 -38.00
N ILE A 4 -10.27 27.11 -39.01
CA ILE A 4 -9.88 25.69 -38.92
C ILE A 4 -8.66 25.53 -38.00
N ILE A 5 -7.71 26.47 -38.09
CA ILE A 5 -6.52 26.51 -37.22
C ILE A 5 -6.93 26.78 -35.76
N ILE A 6 -7.87 27.69 -35.52
CA ILE A 6 -8.37 27.95 -34.17
C ILE A 6 -9.06 26.69 -33.59
N LEU A 7 -9.92 26.05 -34.38
CA LEU A 7 -10.60 24.82 -33.98
C LEU A 7 -9.63 23.67 -33.66
N SER A 8 -8.58 23.50 -34.47
CA SER A 8 -7.58 22.44 -34.22
C SER A 8 -6.78 22.70 -32.94
N ILE A 9 -6.43 23.96 -32.66
CA ILE A 9 -5.72 24.34 -31.42
C ILE A 9 -6.62 24.09 -30.21
N VAL A 10 -7.89 24.50 -30.26
CA VAL A 10 -8.83 24.27 -29.15
C VAL A 10 -9.01 22.78 -28.88
N LEU A 11 -9.13 21.97 -29.94
CA LEU A 11 -9.25 20.52 -29.81
C LEU A 11 -8.00 19.91 -29.17
N ALA A 12 -6.80 20.30 -29.63
CA ALA A 12 -5.54 19.81 -29.09
C ALA A 12 -5.37 20.17 -27.60
N VAL A 13 -5.67 21.42 -27.23
CA VAL A 13 -5.61 21.88 -25.83
C VAL A 13 -6.60 21.10 -24.96
N SER A 14 -7.82 20.87 -25.44
CA SER A 14 -8.82 20.10 -24.70
C SER A 14 -8.36 18.67 -24.41
N ILE A 15 -7.74 18.00 -25.40
CA ILE A 15 -7.20 16.65 -25.25
C ILE A 15 -6.04 16.65 -24.24
N CYS A 16 -5.13 17.62 -24.33
CA CYS A 16 -4.02 17.74 -23.39
C CYS A 16 -4.50 17.90 -21.93
N ILE A 17 -5.52 18.73 -21.69
CA ILE A 17 -6.09 18.93 -20.35
C ILE A 17 -6.67 17.63 -19.81
N VAL A 18 -7.45 16.89 -20.63
CA VAL A 18 -8.03 15.61 -20.22
C VAL A 18 -6.94 14.58 -19.90
N CYS A 19 -5.89 14.50 -20.73
CA CYS A 19 -4.76 13.59 -20.48
C CYS A 19 -4.04 13.91 -19.17
N ILE A 20 -3.76 15.19 -18.89
CA ILE A 20 -3.11 15.63 -17.65
C ILE A 20 -4.02 15.34 -16.44
N PHE A 21 -5.32 15.58 -16.55
CA PHE A 21 -6.26 15.28 -15.48
C PHE A 21 -6.30 13.78 -15.15
N PHE A 22 -6.37 12.91 -16.17
CA PHE A 22 -6.32 11.46 -15.95
C PHE A 22 -4.99 10.99 -15.37
N ALA A 23 -3.88 11.52 -15.86
CA ALA A 23 -2.55 11.20 -15.35
C ALA A 23 -2.41 11.60 -13.89
N THR A 24 -2.81 12.82 -13.52
CA THR A 24 -2.76 13.32 -12.14
C THR A 24 -3.75 12.60 -11.22
N ALA A 25 -4.94 12.24 -11.69
CA ALA A 25 -5.89 11.44 -10.91
C ALA A 25 -5.37 10.03 -10.62
N LYS A 26 -4.78 9.36 -11.61
CA LYS A 26 -4.11 8.06 -11.41
C LYS A 26 -2.89 8.18 -10.50
N TYR A 27 -2.07 9.20 -10.71
CA TYR A 27 -0.89 9.46 -9.88
C TYR A 27 -1.31 9.72 -8.43
N ARG A 28 -2.32 10.57 -8.17
CA ARG A 28 -2.87 10.80 -6.82
C ARG A 28 -3.43 9.54 -6.19
N LYS A 29 -4.14 8.68 -6.93
CA LYS A 29 -4.66 7.41 -6.40
C LYS A 29 -3.50 6.50 -5.96
N MET A 30 -2.45 6.40 -6.77
CA MET A 30 -1.28 5.58 -6.49
C MET A 30 -0.40 6.17 -5.37
N GLN A 31 -0.24 7.50 -5.34
CA GLN A 31 0.44 8.21 -4.27
C GLN A 31 -0.31 8.05 -2.95
N ARG A 32 -1.65 8.14 -2.94
CA ARG A 32 -2.45 7.96 -1.72
C ARG A 32 -2.28 6.56 -1.13
N SER A 33 -2.16 5.52 -1.96
CA SER A 33 -1.80 4.18 -1.47
C SER A 33 -0.38 4.11 -0.90
N ARG A 34 0.59 4.84 -1.49
CA ARG A 34 1.96 4.93 -0.97
C ARG A 34 2.07 5.80 0.28
N ASP A 35 1.34 6.91 0.37
CA ASP A 35 1.32 7.83 1.52
C ASP A 35 0.62 7.19 2.73
N VAL A 36 -0.44 6.41 2.53
CA VAL A 36 -1.04 5.63 3.63
C VAL A 36 -0.06 4.58 4.15
N SER A 37 0.82 4.05 3.30
CA SER A 37 1.86 3.10 3.70
C SER A 37 3.11 3.75 4.31
N ASN A 38 3.40 5.02 3.99
CA ASN A 38 4.59 5.75 4.43
C ASN A 38 4.29 6.89 5.40
N GLN A 39 3.04 7.05 5.84
CA GLN A 39 2.72 8.01 6.89
C GLN A 39 3.47 7.56 8.14
N PRO A 40 4.46 8.31 8.64
CA PRO A 40 5.08 7.97 9.90
C PRO A 40 3.97 8.04 10.95
N LEU A 41 3.63 6.89 11.53
CA LEU A 41 2.73 6.79 12.68
C LEU A 41 3.42 7.56 13.81
N ASN A 42 3.15 8.86 13.87
CA ASN A 42 3.93 9.87 14.57
C ASN A 42 3.73 9.82 16.09
N SER A 43 2.99 8.83 16.62
CA SER A 43 2.89 8.60 18.06
C SER A 43 3.17 7.13 18.42
N PRO A 44 4.01 6.88 19.46
CA PRO A 44 4.18 5.54 20.03
C PRO A 44 2.86 4.94 20.53
N ASP A 45 1.93 5.78 21.00
CA ASP A 45 0.64 5.37 21.54
C ASP A 45 -0.31 4.84 20.45
N GLU A 46 -0.26 5.37 19.24
CA GLU A 46 -1.01 4.81 18.09
C GLU A 46 -0.45 3.45 17.65
N GLN A 47 0.87 3.25 17.75
CA GLN A 47 1.49 1.95 17.44
C GLN A 47 1.13 0.90 18.51
N LEU A 48 1.20 1.26 19.79
CA LEU A 48 0.84 0.39 20.92
C LEU A 48 -0.65 0.07 20.97
N SER A 49 -1.53 1.03 20.68
CA SER A 49 -2.98 0.81 20.65
C SER A 49 -3.38 -0.13 19.50
N ARG A 50 -2.76 0.00 18.31
CA ARG A 50 -2.93 -0.94 17.19
C ARG A 50 -2.41 -2.34 17.52
N LEU A 51 -1.24 -2.44 18.13
CA LEU A 51 -0.71 -3.72 18.62
C LEU A 51 -1.66 -4.34 19.65
N ARG A 52 -2.17 -3.57 20.63
CA ARG A 52 -3.12 -4.08 21.62
C ARG A 52 -4.45 -4.52 21.02
N SER A 53 -4.96 -3.79 20.03
CA SER A 53 -6.21 -4.13 19.37
C SER A 53 -6.08 -5.30 18.39
N GLY A 54 -4.87 -5.57 17.87
CA GLY A 54 -4.64 -6.71 16.98
C GLY A 54 -3.95 -7.94 17.59
N VAL A 55 -3.32 -7.83 18.76
CA VAL A 55 -2.77 -8.96 19.54
C VAL A 55 -3.88 -9.84 20.14
N ALA A 56 -5.12 -9.35 20.19
CA ALA A 56 -6.31 -10.17 20.43
C ALA A 56 -6.67 -11.03 19.18
N GLY A 57 -5.71 -11.82 18.69
CA GLY A 57 -5.94 -12.91 17.71
C GLY A 57 -6.10 -12.52 16.24
N GLY A 58 -6.09 -11.24 15.86
CA GLY A 58 -6.45 -10.78 14.51
C GLY A 58 -5.29 -10.35 13.59
N MET A 59 -4.22 -9.74 14.11
CA MET A 59 -3.22 -9.06 13.27
C MET A 59 -2.38 -9.97 12.38
N VAL A 60 -2.10 -11.20 12.83
CA VAL A 60 -1.36 -12.19 12.04
C VAL A 60 -2.19 -12.63 10.83
N SER A 61 -3.50 -12.81 11.01
CA SER A 61 -4.38 -13.30 9.95
C SER A 61 -4.92 -12.22 9.00
N GLU A 62 -5.08 -10.98 9.46
CA GLU A 62 -5.82 -9.95 8.70
C GLU A 62 -4.91 -9.11 7.81
N ASN A 63 -3.61 -9.05 8.12
CA ASN A 63 -2.59 -8.37 7.33
C ASN A 63 -1.37 -9.30 7.23
N ASN A 64 -1.44 -10.29 6.33
CA ASN A 64 -0.38 -11.27 6.06
C ASN A 64 0.41 -10.84 4.81
N PRO A 65 1.32 -9.86 4.89
CA PRO A 65 2.14 -9.49 3.76
C PRO A 65 3.10 -10.65 3.45
N ASN A 66 3.16 -11.01 2.17
CA ASN A 66 4.21 -11.90 1.71
C ASN A 66 5.58 -11.26 1.98
N TYR A 67 6.51 -12.03 2.52
CA TYR A 67 7.90 -11.65 2.75
C TYR A 67 8.74 -11.99 1.52
N GLU A 68 9.43 -11.02 0.93
CA GLU A 68 10.29 -11.25 -0.23
C GLU A 68 11.76 -11.17 0.14
N PHE A 69 12.52 -12.25 -0.15
CA PHE A 69 13.96 -12.30 0.08
C PHE A 69 14.67 -13.14 -0.98
N GLY A 70 15.76 -12.61 -1.54
CA GLY A 70 16.56 -13.31 -2.55
C GLY A 70 15.80 -13.68 -3.83
N GLY A 71 14.76 -12.93 -4.18
CA GLY A 71 13.88 -13.21 -5.33
C GLY A 71 12.81 -14.28 -5.06
N ASN A 72 12.70 -14.78 -3.82
CA ASN A 72 11.66 -15.70 -3.41
C ASN A 72 10.62 -14.99 -2.54
N THR A 73 9.39 -15.48 -2.60
CA THR A 73 8.25 -14.99 -1.82
C THR A 73 7.87 -16.04 -0.78
N PHE A 74 7.80 -15.64 0.48
CA PHE A 74 7.46 -16.47 1.62
C PHE A 74 6.20 -15.94 2.30
N SER A 75 5.41 -16.86 2.85
CA SER A 75 4.16 -16.61 3.56
C SER A 75 4.20 -17.32 4.91
N GLU A 76 3.20 -17.07 5.77
CA GLU A 76 3.06 -17.79 7.04
C GLU A 76 3.02 -19.31 6.89
N ARG A 77 2.55 -19.82 5.75
CA ARG A 77 2.49 -21.26 5.48
C ARG A 77 3.86 -21.89 5.29
N ASP A 78 4.86 -21.08 4.97
CA ASP A 78 6.23 -21.53 4.77
C ASP A 78 6.99 -21.63 6.11
N LEU A 79 6.41 -21.10 7.20
CA LEU A 79 6.98 -21.21 8.55
C LEU A 79 6.71 -22.59 9.14
N LYS A 80 7.76 -23.23 9.68
CA LYS A 80 7.64 -24.49 10.41
C LYS A 80 6.92 -24.25 11.73
N THR A 81 5.71 -24.81 11.85
CA THR A 81 4.95 -24.77 13.10
C THR A 81 5.51 -25.79 14.10
N ILE A 82 5.85 -25.33 15.32
CA ILE A 82 6.31 -26.18 16.42
C ILE A 82 5.18 -26.28 17.45
N PRO A 83 4.77 -27.50 17.87
CA PRO A 83 3.72 -27.67 18.88
C PRO A 83 4.14 -27.08 20.23
N ARG A 84 3.22 -26.36 20.89
CA ARG A 84 3.51 -25.59 22.11
C ARG A 84 3.98 -26.45 23.27
N GLU A 85 3.49 -27.69 23.34
CA GLU A 85 3.84 -28.72 24.33
C GLU A 85 5.30 -29.15 24.25
N THR A 86 5.97 -28.92 23.12
CA THR A 86 7.40 -29.24 22.95
C THR A 86 8.34 -28.10 23.36
N ILE A 87 7.80 -26.92 23.70
CA ILE A 87 8.58 -25.71 23.99
C ILE A 87 8.57 -25.43 25.49
N THR A 88 9.72 -25.54 26.14
CA THR A 88 9.93 -25.16 27.54
C THR A 88 10.91 -23.99 27.63
N LEU A 89 10.51 -22.90 28.28
CA LEU A 89 11.41 -21.81 28.65
C LEU A 89 12.23 -22.25 29.87
N LEU A 90 13.54 -22.30 29.72
CA LEU A 90 14.46 -22.49 30.84
C LEU A 90 14.75 -21.11 31.44
N GLN A 91 14.67 -21.01 32.77
CA GLN A 91 14.99 -19.81 33.54
C GLN A 91 16.43 -19.87 34.07
#